data_AF-A0A2P8GLX0-F1
#
_entry.id   AF-A0A2P8GLX0-F1
#
_cell.length_a   1.000
_cell.length_b   1.000
_cell.length_c   1.000
_cell.angle_alpha   90.00
_cell.angle_beta   90.00
_cell.angle_gamma   90.00
#
_symmetry.space_group_name_H-M   'P 1'
#
loop_
_entity.id
_entity.type
_entity.pdbx_description
1 polymer ?
#
loop_
_entity_poly.entity_id
_entity_poly.type
_entity_poly.pdbx_seq_one_letter_code
_entity_poly.pdbx_strand_id
1 'polypeptide(L)'
;MTNSEKIQQFRQLYTATNALYTNLEEDLSQIHNERDVDQIVSNIDKMISLLPISFPKGGMQSTSASVLLINPDDPADVPAEKVVKKNGMTSYILPEDTIVVYENTLLIVLEDRKFRTWNYATILGNSGKYKSLMLAQAKKCMTLFPDKGHWQSWEEDMMVLYANQIGWYAFEEEEDVTLLEEALQTLERGYRLSNRDANKYIKDAKVRLLLKLNRPDEAYAIVSEVLSGDPAYADFQDLKKDKEYIRWNKAETQRKKEAHKAYLQSVKDEKARVTDQFIYPDHPLVKQHAAILNTIKQRMAEIRLETIYHKQQENETVTEDFELRKWSLDELDAFEVTNGFVLPGEYKVYLMEIGSGGDVYFQMDEVPGIDAYDDEVIDQIKRPFPITSAKIHDVGDGVMAWVYPDDEEWEDTFDGNMEALFGLPDNAEITDGCLPIGYSWGQNELFLIANGEFEGEVWSDTLQYGAEARGCFGAASEKRLKFLEFIAGSVHATLVGYDEAPKDGDWL
;
A
#
# COMPACT_ATOMS: atom_id res chain seq x y z
N MET A 1 7.07 34.41 -35.84
CA MET A 1 6.20 33.26 -36.09
C MET A 1 5.02 33.32 -35.15
N THR A 2 3.80 33.28 -35.68
CA THR A 2 2.56 33.22 -34.90
C THR A 2 2.44 31.88 -34.18
N ASN A 3 1.58 31.77 -33.17
CA ASN A 3 1.37 30.50 -32.47
C ASN A 3 0.85 29.39 -33.40
N SER A 4 0.00 29.73 -34.37
CA SER A 4 -0.49 28.76 -35.38
C SER A 4 0.62 28.27 -36.29
N GLU A 5 1.52 29.16 -36.74
CA GLU A 5 2.68 28.79 -37.55
C GLU A 5 3.64 27.89 -36.75
N LYS A 6 3.85 28.20 -35.45
CA LYS A 6 4.65 27.34 -34.55
C LYS A 6 4.05 25.95 -34.41
N ILE A 7 2.74 25.84 -34.20
CA ILE A 7 2.03 24.55 -34.09
C ILE A 7 2.18 23.74 -35.39
N GLN A 8 1.98 24.38 -36.55
CA GLN A 8 2.12 23.71 -37.84
C GLN A 8 3.56 23.21 -38.06
N GLN A 9 4.56 24.06 -37.79
CA GLN A 9 5.96 23.66 -37.89
C GLN A 9 6.31 22.55 -36.90
N PHE A 10 5.77 22.60 -35.68
CA PHE A 10 5.95 21.57 -34.67
C PHE A 10 5.43 20.21 -35.17
N ARG A 11 4.23 20.15 -35.73
CA ARG A 11 3.66 18.90 -36.30
C ARG A 11 4.54 18.33 -37.40
N GLN A 12 4.97 19.17 -38.35
CA GLN A 12 5.85 18.74 -39.44
C GLN A 12 7.17 18.14 -38.91
N LEU A 13 7.80 18.80 -37.94
CA LEU A 13 9.01 18.30 -37.31
C LEU A 13 8.76 17.03 -36.50
N TYR A 14 7.61 16.92 -35.83
CA TYR A 14 7.25 15.77 -35.02
C TYR A 14 7.01 14.54 -35.89
N THR A 15 6.17 14.65 -36.93
CA THR A 15 5.93 13.60 -37.94
C THR A 15 7.23 13.15 -38.60
N ALA A 16 8.06 14.09 -39.07
CA ALA A 16 9.36 13.74 -39.67
C ALA A 16 10.31 13.05 -38.69
N THR A 17 10.35 13.51 -37.44
CA THR A 17 11.12 12.85 -36.37
C THR A 17 10.59 11.46 -36.08
N ASN A 18 9.28 11.28 -36.07
CA ASN A 18 8.65 9.99 -35.78
C ASN A 18 8.99 8.94 -36.82
N ALA A 19 8.90 9.28 -38.10
CA ALA A 19 9.27 8.39 -39.19
C ALA A 19 10.74 7.93 -39.09
N LEU A 20 11.67 8.85 -38.80
CA LEU A 20 13.08 8.50 -38.59
C LEU A 20 13.28 7.62 -37.36
N TYR A 21 12.53 7.87 -36.29
CA TYR A 21 12.63 7.13 -35.05
C TYR A 21 12.08 5.70 -35.19
N THR A 22 10.96 5.52 -35.89
CA THR A 22 10.43 4.19 -36.24
C THR A 22 11.44 3.39 -37.06
N ASN A 23 12.07 4.01 -38.07
CA ASN A 23 13.13 3.35 -38.83
C ASN A 23 14.31 2.94 -37.92
N LEU A 24 14.70 3.80 -36.98
CA LEU A 24 15.77 3.50 -36.03
C LEU A 24 15.43 2.30 -35.11
N GLU A 25 14.15 2.13 -34.72
CA GLU A 25 13.67 1.01 -33.93
C GLU A 25 13.46 -0.29 -34.74
N GLU A 26 13.10 -0.18 -36.03
CA GLU A 26 12.95 -1.34 -36.91
C GLU A 26 14.30 -1.88 -37.40
N ASP A 27 15.28 -0.99 -37.64
CA ASP A 27 16.63 -1.33 -38.14
C ASP A 27 17.58 -1.88 -37.07
N LEU A 28 17.08 -2.20 -35.86
CA LEU A 28 17.85 -2.72 -34.72
C LEU A 28 18.63 -4.03 -35.00
N SER A 29 18.45 -4.63 -36.18
CA SER A 29 19.19 -5.81 -36.61
C SER A 29 20.32 -5.55 -37.61
N GLN A 30 20.36 -4.43 -38.35
CA GLN A 30 21.31 -4.25 -39.47
C GLN A 30 21.68 -2.78 -39.72
N ILE A 31 22.84 -2.36 -39.20
CA ILE A 31 23.59 -1.13 -39.54
C ILE A 31 22.95 0.18 -39.03
N HIS A 32 23.55 0.73 -37.98
CA HIS A 32 23.23 2.03 -37.43
C HIS A 32 23.46 3.17 -38.45
N ASN A 33 22.44 3.99 -38.71
CA ASN A 33 22.55 5.19 -39.54
C ASN A 33 22.75 6.44 -38.68
N GLU A 34 24.01 6.85 -38.46
CA GLU A 34 24.35 8.06 -37.70
C GLU A 34 23.66 9.33 -38.23
N ARG A 35 23.39 9.39 -39.55
CA ARG A 35 22.71 10.52 -40.17
C ARG A 35 21.30 10.68 -39.62
N ASP A 36 20.60 9.59 -39.35
CA ASP A 36 19.23 9.63 -38.86
C ASP A 36 19.19 10.06 -37.39
N VAL A 37 20.15 9.60 -36.57
CA VAL A 37 20.36 10.09 -35.20
C VAL A 37 20.58 11.60 -35.18
N ASP A 38 21.55 12.07 -35.96
CA ASP A 38 21.89 13.50 -36.04
C ASP A 38 20.68 14.33 -36.55
N GLN A 39 19.90 13.79 -37.49
CA GLN A 39 18.70 14.44 -38.03
C GLN A 39 17.53 14.47 -37.04
N ILE A 40 17.29 13.39 -36.30
CA ILE A 40 16.29 13.33 -35.21
C ILE A 40 16.59 14.40 -34.18
N VAL A 41 17.84 14.44 -33.68
CA VAL A 41 18.27 15.42 -32.67
C VAL A 41 18.13 16.84 -33.20
N SER A 42 18.55 17.09 -34.44
CA SER A 42 18.39 18.40 -35.10
C SER A 42 16.92 18.83 -35.19
N ASN A 43 16.01 17.90 -35.49
CA ASN A 43 14.58 18.20 -35.52
C ASN A 43 14.02 18.50 -34.13
N ILE A 44 14.46 17.75 -33.10
CA ILE A 44 14.03 18.00 -31.73
C ILE A 44 14.54 19.35 -31.21
N ASP A 45 15.79 19.73 -31.49
CA ASP A 45 16.32 21.04 -31.13
C ASP A 45 15.50 22.18 -31.78
N LYS A 46 15.09 21.99 -33.05
CA LYS A 46 14.18 22.93 -33.71
C LYS A 46 12.82 22.97 -32.99
N MET A 47 12.24 21.83 -32.61
CA MET A 47 10.98 21.78 -31.86
C MET A 47 11.09 22.51 -30.51
N ILE A 48 12.17 22.29 -29.76
CA ILE A 48 12.44 22.98 -28.48
C ILE A 48 12.55 24.50 -28.71
N SER A 49 13.21 24.94 -29.79
CA SER A 49 13.34 26.37 -30.11
C SER A 49 12.00 27.06 -30.45
N LEU A 50 10.95 26.30 -30.75
CA LEU A 50 9.60 26.85 -30.96
C LEU A 50 8.90 27.21 -29.65
N LEU A 51 9.38 26.72 -28.50
CA LEU A 51 8.77 26.97 -27.20
C LEU A 51 8.93 28.44 -26.76
N PRO A 52 7.96 29.00 -26.00
CA PRO A 52 6.69 28.39 -25.63
C PRO A 52 5.72 28.31 -26.82
N ILE A 53 4.92 27.23 -26.85
CA ILE A 53 3.78 27.02 -27.75
C ILE A 53 2.55 26.85 -26.87
N SER A 54 1.47 27.56 -27.19
CA SER A 54 0.19 27.38 -26.48
C SER A 54 -0.73 26.51 -27.31
N PHE A 55 -1.12 25.35 -26.78
CA PHE A 55 -2.03 24.44 -27.42
C PHE A 55 -3.49 24.91 -27.26
N PRO A 56 -4.40 24.48 -28.15
CA PRO A 56 -5.82 24.81 -28.01
C PRO A 56 -6.37 24.29 -26.67
N LYS A 57 -7.08 25.17 -25.93
CA LYS A 57 -7.83 24.76 -24.74
C LYS A 57 -8.93 23.78 -25.14
N GLY A 58 -9.08 22.68 -24.40
CA GLY A 58 -10.03 21.63 -24.75
C GLY A 58 -9.64 20.85 -26.00
N GLY A 59 -8.34 20.73 -26.29
CA GLY A 59 -7.83 19.87 -27.37
C GLY A 59 -8.25 18.40 -27.21
N MET A 60 -8.62 18.02 -25.99
CA MET A 60 -9.30 16.77 -25.65
C MET A 60 -10.52 17.10 -24.78
N GLN A 61 -11.72 16.71 -25.22
CA GLN A 61 -12.98 17.04 -24.54
C GLN A 61 -13.15 16.22 -23.26
N SER A 62 -12.63 15.00 -23.22
CA SER A 62 -12.70 14.12 -22.05
C SER A 62 -11.99 14.69 -20.81
N THR A 63 -10.88 15.40 -20.98
CA THR A 63 -10.06 15.92 -19.87
C THR A 63 -9.99 17.44 -19.79
N SER A 64 -10.48 18.15 -20.82
CA SER A 64 -10.28 19.59 -21.00
C SER A 64 -8.80 20.03 -21.06
N ALA A 65 -7.87 19.09 -21.20
CA ALA A 65 -6.43 19.36 -21.22
C ALA A 65 -6.03 20.18 -22.47
N SER A 66 -4.97 20.98 -22.32
CA SER A 66 -4.34 21.67 -23.46
C SER A 66 -3.38 20.69 -24.13
N VAL A 67 -3.86 20.05 -25.19
CA VAL A 67 -3.12 19.02 -25.93
C VAL A 67 -3.05 19.35 -27.42
N LEU A 68 -2.02 18.80 -28.06
CA LEU A 68 -1.88 18.76 -29.50
C LEU A 68 -2.04 17.32 -29.98
N LEU A 69 -3.07 17.08 -30.79
CA LEU A 69 -3.29 15.80 -31.48
C LEU A 69 -2.52 15.81 -32.81
N ILE A 70 -1.71 14.78 -33.04
CA ILE A 70 -0.84 14.65 -34.22
C ILE A 70 -1.12 13.32 -34.92
N ASN A 71 -1.35 13.37 -36.23
CA ASN A 71 -1.27 12.20 -37.08
C ASN A 71 0.21 11.97 -37.45
N PRO A 72 0.80 10.81 -37.09
CA PRO A 72 2.21 10.53 -37.35
C PRO A 72 2.55 10.39 -38.84
N ASP A 73 1.58 10.14 -39.72
CA ASP A 73 1.77 9.92 -41.16
C ASP A 73 1.55 11.19 -41.99
N ASP A 74 0.66 12.08 -41.53
CA ASP A 74 0.35 13.33 -42.22
C ASP A 74 0.30 14.52 -41.25
N PRO A 75 1.30 15.43 -41.26
CA PRO A 75 1.31 16.58 -40.37
C PRO A 75 0.23 17.62 -40.70
N ALA A 76 -0.40 17.55 -41.88
CA ALA A 76 -1.52 18.40 -42.27
C ALA A 76 -2.87 17.86 -41.78
N ASP A 77 -2.96 16.55 -41.49
CA ASP A 77 -4.14 15.97 -40.88
C ASP A 77 -4.21 16.34 -39.39
N VAL A 78 -5.40 16.74 -38.95
CA VAL A 78 -5.65 17.17 -37.57
C VAL A 78 -6.67 16.23 -36.95
N PRO A 79 -6.21 15.18 -36.24
CA PRO A 79 -7.12 14.28 -35.56
C PRO A 79 -8.05 15.03 -34.61
N ALA A 80 -9.27 14.54 -34.47
CA ALA A 80 -10.29 15.09 -33.58
C ALA A 80 -10.97 13.98 -32.80
N GLU A 81 -11.14 14.19 -31.49
CA GLU A 81 -11.86 13.29 -30.60
C GLU A 81 -13.36 13.25 -30.97
N LYS A 82 -13.93 12.05 -31.06
CA LYS A 82 -15.35 11.82 -31.34
C LYS A 82 -16.09 11.48 -30.05
N VAL A 83 -17.20 12.17 -29.81
CA VAL A 83 -18.10 11.88 -28.68
C VAL A 83 -19.15 10.88 -29.11
N VAL A 84 -19.23 9.74 -28.44
CA VAL A 84 -20.20 8.68 -28.70
C VAL A 84 -21.07 8.49 -27.46
N LYS A 85 -22.39 8.56 -27.63
CA LYS A 85 -23.35 8.29 -26.55
C LYS A 85 -24.02 6.94 -26.79
N LYS A 86 -23.86 5.98 -25.88
CA LYS A 86 -24.47 4.64 -25.95
C LYS A 86 -24.98 4.22 -24.58
N ASN A 87 -26.24 3.81 -24.50
CA ASN A 87 -26.89 3.36 -23.26
C ASN A 87 -26.78 4.37 -22.09
N GLY A 88 -26.90 5.66 -22.37
CA GLY A 88 -26.77 6.72 -21.35
C GLY A 88 -25.32 7.07 -20.97
N MET A 89 -24.33 6.26 -21.36
CA MET A 89 -22.91 6.57 -21.17
C MET A 89 -22.36 7.41 -22.32
N THR A 90 -21.52 8.39 -21.97
CA THR A 90 -20.75 9.20 -22.93
C THR A 90 -19.32 8.69 -22.97
N SER A 91 -18.85 8.30 -24.14
CA SER A 91 -17.49 7.87 -24.40
C SER A 91 -16.80 8.83 -25.37
N TYR A 92 -15.50 9.00 -25.21
CA TYR A 92 -14.67 9.86 -26.05
C TYR A 92 -13.64 8.99 -26.76
N ILE A 93 -13.62 9.04 -28.09
CA ILE A 93 -12.82 8.14 -28.93
C ILE A 93 -11.89 8.97 -29.80
N LEU A 94 -10.58 8.76 -29.65
CA LEU A 94 -9.56 9.29 -30.56
C LEU A 94 -9.45 8.37 -31.79
N PRO A 95 -9.14 8.91 -32.99
CA PRO A 95 -8.76 8.08 -34.13
C PRO A 95 -7.56 7.18 -33.78
N GLU A 96 -7.51 6.00 -34.39
CA GLU A 96 -6.35 5.11 -34.31
C GLU A 96 -5.07 5.87 -34.70
N ASP A 97 -3.95 5.50 -34.10
CA ASP A 97 -2.63 6.08 -34.33
C ASP A 97 -2.48 7.58 -34.03
N THR A 98 -3.42 8.19 -33.30
CA THR A 98 -3.29 9.59 -32.85
C THR A 98 -2.28 9.72 -31.72
N ILE A 99 -1.25 10.54 -31.92
CA ILE A 99 -0.32 10.92 -30.85
C ILE A 99 -0.84 12.13 -30.09
N VAL A 100 -0.91 12.02 -28.76
CA VAL A 100 -1.34 13.09 -27.86
C VAL A 100 -0.12 13.72 -27.20
N VAL A 101 0.11 15.01 -27.46
CA VAL A 101 1.19 15.78 -26.84
C VAL A 101 0.61 16.80 -25.87
N TYR A 102 0.99 16.73 -24.60
CA TYR A 102 0.49 17.64 -23.56
C TYR A 102 1.38 18.87 -23.44
N GLU A 103 0.78 20.06 -23.34
CA GLU A 103 1.53 21.31 -23.23
C GLU A 103 2.44 21.36 -22.00
N ASN A 104 1.95 20.86 -20.86
CA ASN A 104 2.64 20.91 -19.57
C ASN A 104 3.82 19.94 -19.45
N THR A 105 3.89 18.87 -20.25
CA THR A 105 4.99 17.90 -20.25
C THR A 105 5.86 17.98 -21.50
N LEU A 106 5.51 18.86 -22.46
CA LEU A 106 6.13 18.93 -23.78
C LEU A 106 7.66 19.04 -23.73
N LEU A 107 8.21 19.95 -22.92
CA LEU A 107 9.66 20.13 -22.83
C LEU A 107 10.35 18.85 -22.33
N ILE A 108 9.78 18.21 -21.30
CA ILE A 108 10.31 16.97 -20.72
C ILE A 108 10.35 15.87 -21.77
N VAL A 109 9.25 15.68 -22.50
CA VAL A 109 9.14 14.64 -23.54
C VAL A 109 10.15 14.87 -24.67
N LEU A 110 10.36 16.12 -25.11
CA LEU A 110 11.34 16.43 -26.16
C LEU A 110 12.77 16.15 -25.69
N GLU A 111 13.12 16.56 -24.47
CA GLU A 111 14.46 16.36 -23.91
C GLU A 111 14.75 14.88 -23.62
N ASP A 112 13.75 14.12 -23.14
CA ASP A 112 13.82 12.65 -23.03
C ASP A 112 14.05 12.00 -24.39
N ARG A 113 13.31 12.43 -25.42
CA ARG A 113 13.45 11.84 -26.76
C ARG A 113 14.86 12.04 -27.32
N LYS A 114 15.51 13.18 -27.06
CA LYS A 114 16.94 13.38 -27.39
C LYS A 114 17.83 12.39 -26.66
N PHE A 115 17.64 12.25 -25.35
CA PHE A 115 18.38 11.29 -24.54
C PHE A 115 18.21 9.86 -25.10
N ARG A 116 16.96 9.43 -25.35
CA ARG A 116 16.66 8.09 -25.87
C ARG A 116 17.34 7.86 -27.20
N THR A 117 17.25 8.79 -28.14
CA THR A 117 17.92 8.68 -29.45
C THR A 117 19.42 8.46 -29.31
N TRP A 118 20.11 9.21 -28.45
CA TRP A 118 21.53 8.99 -28.19
C TRP A 118 21.79 7.68 -27.43
N ASN A 119 20.97 7.34 -26.45
CA ASN A 119 21.07 6.09 -25.69
C ASN A 119 20.95 4.85 -26.60
N TYR A 120 19.97 4.82 -27.50
CA TYR A 120 19.83 3.77 -28.51
C TYR A 120 21.06 3.68 -29.40
N ALA A 121 21.57 4.81 -29.89
CA ALA A 121 22.77 4.85 -30.72
C ALA A 121 24.02 4.35 -30.00
N THR A 122 24.14 4.64 -28.70
CA THR A 122 25.27 4.20 -27.87
C THR A 122 25.17 2.71 -27.52
N ILE A 123 24.03 2.24 -27.01
CA ILE A 123 23.87 0.87 -26.49
C ILE A 123 23.72 -0.15 -27.61
N LEU A 124 22.82 0.10 -28.57
CA LEU A 124 22.53 -0.86 -29.65
C LEU A 124 23.40 -0.62 -30.88
N GLY A 125 23.70 0.64 -31.18
CA GLY A 125 24.60 1.01 -32.28
C GLY A 125 26.09 0.87 -31.95
N ASN A 126 26.45 0.64 -30.68
CA ASN A 126 27.82 0.58 -30.18
C ASN A 126 28.68 1.80 -30.61
N SER A 127 28.03 2.97 -30.74
CA SER A 127 28.72 4.20 -31.15
C SER A 127 29.17 5.00 -29.94
N GLY A 128 30.47 4.98 -29.67
CA GLY A 128 31.10 5.80 -28.63
C GLY A 128 30.98 7.31 -28.87
N LYS A 129 30.62 7.75 -30.09
CA LYS A 129 30.44 9.16 -30.49
C LYS A 129 29.40 9.87 -29.62
N TYR A 130 28.28 9.21 -29.32
CA TYR A 130 27.13 9.84 -28.67
C TYR A 130 27.14 9.72 -27.14
N LYS A 131 28.02 8.91 -26.57
CA LYS A 131 28.03 8.61 -25.14
C LYS A 131 28.11 9.87 -24.26
N SER A 132 29.05 10.78 -24.53
CA SER A 132 29.21 12.00 -23.73
C SER A 132 28.00 12.93 -23.84
N LEU A 133 27.37 13.00 -25.03
CA LEU A 133 26.15 13.75 -25.26
C LEU A 133 24.97 13.14 -24.51
N MET A 134 24.83 11.82 -24.57
CA MET A 134 23.81 11.05 -23.84
C MET A 134 23.91 11.28 -22.34
N LEU A 135 25.10 11.19 -21.74
CA LEU A 135 25.30 11.40 -20.31
C LEU A 135 25.03 12.85 -19.89
N ALA A 136 25.48 13.83 -20.69
CA ALA A 136 25.17 15.24 -20.44
C ALA A 136 23.65 15.51 -20.51
N GLN A 137 22.96 14.86 -21.45
CA GLN A 137 21.53 14.97 -21.62
C GLN A 137 20.76 14.27 -20.50
N ALA A 138 21.20 13.11 -20.03
CA ALA A 138 20.62 12.42 -18.87
C ALA A 138 20.61 13.37 -17.65
N LYS A 139 21.77 13.98 -17.35
CA LYS A 139 21.89 14.97 -16.26
C LYS A 139 20.95 16.16 -16.48
N LYS A 140 20.85 16.68 -17.70
CA LYS A 140 19.92 17.76 -18.05
C LYS A 140 18.47 17.36 -17.83
N CYS A 141 18.04 16.19 -18.30
CA CYS A 141 16.68 15.69 -18.14
C CYS A 141 16.31 15.56 -16.65
N MET A 142 17.21 15.05 -15.82
CA MET A 142 16.98 14.93 -14.36
C MET A 142 16.71 16.29 -13.68
N THR A 143 17.20 17.42 -14.22
CA THR A 143 16.90 18.75 -13.68
C THR A 143 15.47 19.23 -13.97
N LEU A 144 14.78 18.61 -14.93
CA LEU A 144 13.40 18.93 -15.28
C LEU A 144 12.39 18.28 -14.34
N PHE A 145 12.84 17.34 -13.50
CA PHE A 145 12.01 16.68 -12.50
C PHE A 145 12.37 17.16 -11.10
N PRO A 146 11.64 18.15 -10.56
CA PRO A 146 11.80 18.53 -9.16
C PRO A 146 11.40 17.35 -8.27
N ASP A 147 12.05 17.21 -7.11
CA ASP A 147 11.61 16.23 -6.12
C ASP A 147 10.19 16.58 -5.67
N LYS A 148 9.25 15.69 -6.01
CA LYS A 148 7.84 15.79 -5.69
C LYS A 148 7.39 14.52 -5.00
N GLY A 149 6.38 14.63 -4.13
CA GLY A 149 5.88 13.50 -3.35
C GLY A 149 5.24 12.38 -4.19
N HIS A 150 4.79 12.69 -5.41
CA HIS A 150 4.17 11.72 -6.32
C HIS A 150 4.70 11.86 -7.74
N TRP A 151 5.25 10.76 -8.26
CA TRP A 151 5.69 10.62 -9.64
C TRP A 151 4.66 9.81 -10.44
N GLN A 152 4.49 10.15 -11.71
CA GLN A 152 3.77 9.30 -12.64
C GLN A 152 4.72 8.18 -13.10
N SER A 153 4.19 6.97 -13.35
CA SER A 153 5.01 5.79 -13.70
C SER A 153 5.98 6.04 -14.86
N TRP A 154 5.61 6.80 -15.89
CA TRP A 154 6.52 7.13 -17.00
C TRP A 154 7.67 8.06 -16.59
N GLU A 155 7.46 8.92 -15.58
CA GLU A 155 8.50 9.81 -15.06
C GLU A 155 9.51 8.99 -14.23
N GLU A 156 9.03 8.01 -13.47
CA GLU A 156 9.86 7.05 -12.74
C GLU A 156 10.75 6.27 -13.71
N ASP A 157 10.17 5.70 -14.78
CA ASP A 157 10.92 4.97 -15.81
C ASP A 157 12.01 5.81 -16.46
N MET A 158 11.72 7.08 -16.78
CA MET A 158 12.71 8.01 -17.32
C MET A 158 13.86 8.23 -16.34
N MET A 159 13.55 8.53 -15.08
CA MET A 159 14.57 8.76 -14.04
C MET A 159 15.44 7.54 -13.79
N VAL A 160 14.83 6.36 -13.72
CA VAL A 160 15.55 5.09 -13.55
C VAL A 160 16.51 4.87 -14.71
N LEU A 161 16.06 5.12 -15.95
CA LEU A 161 16.91 4.96 -17.13
C LEU A 161 18.07 5.96 -17.15
N TYR A 162 17.83 7.24 -16.85
CA TYR A 162 18.90 8.25 -16.78
C TYR A 162 19.95 7.90 -15.72
N ALA A 163 19.48 7.57 -14.52
CA ALA A 163 20.33 7.22 -13.39
C ALA A 163 21.17 5.96 -13.69
N ASN A 164 20.56 4.96 -14.33
CA ASN A 164 21.25 3.76 -14.76
C ASN A 164 22.39 4.05 -15.73
N GLN A 165 22.15 4.86 -16.78
CA GLN A 165 23.23 5.17 -17.75
C GLN A 165 24.38 5.91 -17.09
N ILE A 166 24.09 6.86 -16.19
CA ILE A 166 25.12 7.58 -15.43
C ILE A 166 25.93 6.61 -14.56
N GLY A 167 25.25 5.74 -13.80
CA GLY A 167 25.90 4.76 -12.93
C GLY A 167 26.71 3.72 -13.69
N TRP A 168 26.18 3.19 -14.79
CA TRP A 168 26.83 2.16 -15.61
C TRP A 168 28.15 2.67 -16.21
N TYR A 169 28.11 3.84 -16.87
CA TYR A 169 29.32 4.39 -17.48
C TYR A 169 30.33 4.90 -16.44
N ALA A 170 29.89 5.36 -15.27
CA ALA A 170 30.81 5.65 -14.17
C ALA A 170 31.54 4.37 -13.71
N PHE A 171 30.80 3.27 -13.55
CA PHE A 171 31.42 1.97 -13.25
C PHE A 171 32.45 1.54 -14.31
N GLU A 172 32.13 1.65 -15.60
CA GLU A 172 33.01 1.20 -16.67
C GLU A 172 34.29 2.05 -16.81
N GLU A 173 34.21 3.37 -16.60
CA GLU A 173 35.23 4.30 -17.10
C GLU A 173 35.83 5.24 -16.05
N GLU A 174 35.12 5.51 -14.95
CA GLU A 174 35.57 6.46 -13.94
C GLU A 174 36.44 5.78 -12.88
N GLU A 175 37.52 6.45 -12.47
CA GLU A 175 38.47 5.95 -11.46
C GLU A 175 38.58 6.89 -10.24
N ASP A 176 38.13 8.15 -10.36
CA ASP A 176 38.04 9.07 -9.23
C ASP A 176 36.89 8.65 -8.30
N VAL A 177 37.25 8.26 -7.08
CA VAL A 177 36.30 7.83 -6.03
C VAL A 177 35.23 8.88 -5.76
N THR A 178 35.56 10.18 -5.83
CA THR A 178 34.60 11.26 -5.61
C THR A 178 33.53 11.25 -6.69
N LEU A 179 33.93 11.09 -7.95
CA LEU A 179 33.01 11.04 -9.09
C LEU A 179 32.20 9.74 -9.12
N LEU A 180 32.79 8.62 -8.67
CA LEU A 180 32.06 7.36 -8.47
C LEU A 180 30.98 7.49 -7.38
N GLU A 181 31.27 8.18 -6.26
CA GLU A 181 30.27 8.43 -5.20
C GLU A 181 29.16 9.39 -5.67
N GLU A 182 29.48 10.43 -6.45
CA GLU A 182 28.46 11.28 -7.09
C GLU A 182 27.55 10.48 -8.05
N ALA A 183 28.14 9.58 -8.84
CA ALA A 183 27.39 8.68 -9.70
C ALA A 183 26.52 7.71 -8.89
N LEU A 184 27.02 7.20 -7.77
CA LEU A 184 26.26 6.32 -6.87
C LEU A 184 25.05 7.05 -6.27
N GLN A 185 25.20 8.29 -5.83
CA GLN A 185 24.07 9.10 -5.33
C GLN A 185 22.97 9.28 -6.40
N THR A 186 23.39 9.53 -7.63
CA THR A 186 22.48 9.64 -8.79
C THR A 186 21.76 8.32 -9.03
N LEU A 187 22.50 7.22 -9.00
CA LEU A 187 22.00 5.87 -9.20
C LEU A 187 21.04 5.43 -8.07
N GLU A 188 21.32 5.80 -6.83
CA GLU A 188 20.44 5.56 -5.68
C GLU A 188 19.10 6.28 -5.81
N ARG A 189 19.08 7.51 -6.34
CA ARG A 189 17.84 8.24 -6.62
C ARG A 189 16.98 7.46 -7.63
N GLY A 190 17.58 6.94 -8.70
CA GLY A 190 16.88 6.08 -9.65
C GLY A 190 16.44 4.74 -9.04
N TYR A 191 17.32 4.10 -8.27
CA TYR A 191 17.05 2.80 -7.64
C TYR A 191 15.82 2.83 -6.73
N ARG A 192 15.60 3.92 -5.97
CA ARG A 192 14.41 4.10 -5.12
C ARG A 192 13.09 4.18 -5.90
N LEU A 193 13.16 4.56 -7.17
CA LEU A 193 12.00 4.61 -8.08
C LEU A 193 11.83 3.32 -8.88
N SER A 194 12.78 2.37 -8.79
CA SER A 194 12.65 1.06 -9.42
C SER A 194 11.81 0.13 -8.55
N ASN A 195 11.00 -0.72 -9.18
CA ASN A 195 10.27 -1.77 -8.48
C ASN A 195 10.88 -3.15 -8.80
N ARG A 196 10.35 -4.20 -8.16
CA ARG A 196 10.90 -5.56 -8.29
C ARG A 196 10.74 -6.14 -9.70
N ASP A 197 9.76 -5.68 -10.48
CA ASP A 197 9.35 -6.31 -11.73
C ASP A 197 9.82 -5.55 -12.98
N ALA A 198 9.90 -4.22 -12.90
CA ALA A 198 10.33 -3.32 -13.96
C ALA A 198 11.72 -2.74 -13.67
N ASN A 199 12.46 -2.42 -14.73
CA ASN A 199 13.76 -1.74 -14.65
C ASN A 199 14.86 -2.44 -13.83
N LYS A 200 14.83 -3.78 -13.76
CA LYS A 200 15.80 -4.61 -12.99
C LYS A 200 17.27 -4.32 -13.32
N TYR A 201 17.56 -3.85 -14.53
CA TYR A 201 18.91 -3.50 -15.00
C TYR A 201 19.64 -2.50 -14.08
N ILE A 202 18.92 -1.59 -13.40
CA ILE A 202 19.54 -0.61 -12.49
C ILE A 202 20.17 -1.28 -11.26
N LYS A 203 19.66 -2.45 -10.86
CA LYS A 203 20.22 -3.23 -9.76
C LYS A 203 21.63 -3.72 -10.11
N ASP A 204 21.85 -4.14 -11.36
CA ASP A 204 23.19 -4.55 -11.80
C ASP A 204 24.16 -3.37 -11.81
N ALA A 205 23.80 -2.25 -12.45
CA ALA A 205 24.63 -1.05 -12.42
C ALA A 205 25.01 -0.63 -10.99
N LYS A 206 24.08 -0.70 -10.04
CA LYS A 206 24.34 -0.35 -8.63
C LYS A 206 25.29 -1.33 -7.97
N VAL A 207 25.08 -2.63 -8.16
CA VAL A 207 25.96 -3.67 -7.62
C VAL A 207 27.38 -3.50 -8.15
N ARG A 208 27.55 -3.32 -9.47
CA ARG A 208 28.86 -3.15 -10.09
C ARG A 208 29.59 -1.91 -9.58
N LEU A 209 28.88 -0.79 -9.45
CA LEU A 209 29.44 0.45 -8.91
C LEU A 209 29.84 0.33 -7.43
N LEU A 210 29.00 -0.30 -6.59
CA LEU A 210 29.31 -0.56 -5.19
C LEU A 210 30.54 -1.47 -5.03
N LEU A 211 30.66 -2.51 -5.86
CA LEU A 211 31.85 -3.37 -5.86
C LEU A 211 33.10 -2.59 -6.27
N LYS A 212 33.01 -1.69 -7.26
CA LYS A 212 34.13 -0.79 -7.66
C LYS A 212 34.54 0.15 -6.53
N LEU A 213 33.58 0.63 -5.73
CA LEU A 213 33.79 1.43 -4.52
C LEU A 213 34.24 0.63 -3.30
N ASN A 214 34.51 -0.67 -3.43
CA ASN A 214 34.91 -1.57 -2.34
C ASN A 214 33.86 -1.61 -1.19
N ARG A 215 32.57 -1.64 -1.56
CA ARG A 215 31.41 -1.77 -0.66
C ARG A 215 30.67 -3.10 -0.88
N PRO A 216 31.33 -4.26 -0.69
CA PRO A 216 30.77 -5.57 -1.04
C PRO A 216 29.55 -5.95 -0.21
N ASP A 217 29.45 -5.53 1.05
CA ASP A 217 28.31 -5.87 1.91
C ASP A 217 26.99 -5.31 1.35
N GLU A 218 27.01 -4.07 0.86
CA GLU A 218 25.84 -3.43 0.25
C GLU A 218 25.53 -4.03 -1.13
N ALA A 219 26.55 -4.31 -1.93
CA ALA A 219 26.39 -4.93 -3.24
C ALA A 219 25.78 -6.34 -3.12
N TYR A 220 26.33 -7.17 -2.24
CA TYR A 220 25.90 -8.55 -2.08
C TYR A 220 24.53 -8.69 -1.42
N ALA A 221 24.10 -7.72 -0.62
CA ALA A 221 22.72 -7.65 -0.14
C ALA A 221 21.73 -7.58 -1.32
N ILE A 222 21.99 -6.73 -2.31
CA ILE A 222 21.15 -6.60 -3.52
C ILE A 222 21.22 -7.89 -4.36
N VAL A 223 22.40 -8.49 -4.53
CA VAL A 223 22.55 -9.76 -5.26
C VAL A 223 21.75 -10.88 -4.60
N SER A 224 21.82 -10.99 -3.27
CA SER A 224 21.09 -11.98 -2.49
C SER A 224 19.58 -11.80 -2.61
N GLU A 225 19.09 -10.56 -2.46
CA GLU A 225 17.68 -10.21 -2.68
C GLU A 225 17.20 -10.66 -4.06
N VAL A 226 17.90 -10.27 -5.13
CA VAL A 226 17.51 -10.58 -6.51
C VAL A 226 17.55 -12.08 -6.78
N LEU A 227 18.63 -12.78 -6.41
CA LEU A 227 18.78 -14.22 -6.64
C LEU A 227 17.84 -15.08 -5.77
N SER A 228 17.33 -14.55 -4.66
CA SER A 228 16.32 -15.23 -3.85
C SER A 228 14.95 -15.27 -4.55
N GLY A 229 14.62 -14.21 -5.29
CA GLY A 229 13.39 -14.13 -6.08
C GLY A 229 13.50 -14.77 -7.45
N ASP A 230 14.65 -14.60 -8.11
CA ASP A 230 14.95 -15.15 -9.43
C ASP A 230 16.38 -15.73 -9.45
N PRO A 231 16.54 -17.02 -9.11
CA PRO A 231 17.84 -17.68 -9.13
C PRO A 231 18.52 -17.72 -10.51
N ALA A 232 17.76 -17.47 -11.59
CA ALA A 232 18.21 -17.48 -12.98
C ALA A 232 18.44 -16.07 -13.55
N TYR A 233 18.33 -15.01 -12.72
CA TYR A 233 18.54 -13.63 -13.15
C TYR A 233 19.88 -13.46 -13.88
N ALA A 234 19.82 -13.04 -15.14
CA ALA A 234 20.94 -13.15 -16.08
C ALA A 234 22.18 -12.35 -15.63
N ASP A 235 21.97 -11.12 -15.18
CA ASP A 235 23.06 -10.17 -14.91
C ASP A 235 23.89 -10.53 -13.66
N PHE A 236 23.40 -11.44 -12.81
CA PHE A 236 24.07 -11.87 -11.58
C PHE A 236 24.58 -13.32 -11.62
N GLN A 237 24.54 -13.98 -12.78
CA GLN A 237 25.03 -15.37 -12.87
C GLN A 237 26.54 -15.51 -12.67
N ASP A 238 27.31 -14.46 -12.96
CA ASP A 238 28.74 -14.40 -12.65
C ASP A 238 28.96 -14.23 -11.14
N LEU A 239 28.23 -13.30 -10.49
CA LEU A 239 28.32 -13.04 -9.05
C LEU A 239 27.83 -14.24 -8.22
N LYS A 240 26.86 -15.00 -8.70
CA LYS A 240 26.42 -16.26 -8.08
C LYS A 240 27.57 -17.28 -7.92
N LYS A 241 28.58 -17.20 -8.79
CA LYS A 241 29.77 -18.07 -8.78
C LYS A 241 30.99 -17.39 -8.15
N ASP A 242 30.87 -16.12 -7.78
CA ASP A 242 31.95 -15.37 -7.15
C ASP A 242 32.27 -15.92 -5.75
N LYS A 243 33.56 -16.08 -5.46
CA LYS A 243 34.01 -16.71 -4.21
C LYS A 243 33.71 -15.84 -3.00
N GLU A 244 33.82 -14.53 -3.16
CA GLU A 244 33.59 -13.58 -2.07
C GLU A 244 32.09 -13.48 -1.76
N TYR A 245 31.24 -13.41 -2.78
CA TYR A 245 29.80 -13.52 -2.64
C TYR A 245 29.37 -14.83 -1.96
N ILE A 246 29.88 -15.99 -2.40
CA ILE A 246 29.54 -17.28 -1.78
C ILE A 246 29.91 -17.30 -0.29
N ARG A 247 31.10 -16.78 0.06
CA ARG A 247 31.55 -16.67 1.46
C ARG A 247 30.64 -15.73 2.25
N TRP A 248 30.34 -14.55 1.70
CA TRP A 248 29.46 -13.57 2.30
C TRP A 248 28.06 -14.14 2.52
N ASN A 249 27.44 -14.73 1.50
CA ASN A 249 26.08 -15.26 1.56
C ASN A 249 25.96 -16.40 2.58
N LYS A 250 27.00 -17.24 2.73
CA LYS A 250 27.04 -18.27 3.78
C LYS A 250 27.10 -17.65 5.18
N ALA A 251 27.95 -16.64 5.37
CA ALA A 251 28.06 -15.94 6.65
C ALA A 251 26.75 -15.20 6.98
N GLU A 252 26.15 -14.54 6.00
CA GLU A 252 24.90 -13.81 6.13
C GLU A 252 23.72 -14.73 6.42
N THR A 253 23.62 -15.87 5.74
CA THR A 253 22.62 -16.90 6.05
C THR A 253 22.77 -17.41 7.48
N GLN A 254 24.00 -17.60 7.95
CA GLN A 254 24.26 -18.01 9.33
C GLN A 254 23.88 -16.90 10.32
N ARG A 255 24.23 -15.65 10.04
CA ARG A 255 23.86 -14.47 10.84
C ARG A 255 22.35 -14.33 10.97
N LYS A 256 21.61 -14.45 9.86
CA LYS A 256 20.13 -14.42 9.85
C LYS A 256 19.53 -15.56 10.67
N LYS A 257 20.07 -16.78 10.59
CA LYS A 257 19.63 -17.91 11.43
C LYS A 257 19.87 -17.68 12.92
N GLU A 258 21.03 -17.15 13.27
CA GLU A 258 21.37 -16.82 14.67
C GLU A 258 20.49 -15.70 15.21
N ALA A 259 20.28 -14.64 14.41
CA ALA A 259 19.37 -13.54 14.73
C ALA A 259 17.93 -14.02 14.92
N HIS A 260 17.41 -14.85 14.00
CA HIS A 260 16.07 -15.42 14.13
C HIS A 260 15.94 -16.32 15.38
N LYS A 261 16.97 -17.12 15.70
CA LYS A 261 16.99 -17.92 16.93
C LYS A 261 16.98 -17.04 18.19
N ALA A 262 17.73 -15.95 18.19
CA ALA A 262 17.74 -14.97 19.29
C ALA A 262 16.38 -14.27 19.42
N TYR A 263 15.74 -13.94 18.30
CA TYR A 263 14.36 -13.43 18.26
C TYR A 263 13.37 -14.40 18.91
N LEU A 264 13.34 -15.67 18.46
CA LEU A 264 12.43 -16.69 19.02
C LEU A 264 12.66 -16.89 20.53
N GLN A 265 13.90 -16.83 20.97
CA GLN A 265 14.23 -16.89 22.40
C GLN A 265 13.70 -15.66 23.15
N SER A 266 13.83 -14.47 22.57
CA SER A 266 13.29 -13.22 23.15
C SER A 266 11.76 -13.24 23.24
N VAL A 267 11.06 -13.77 22.23
CA VAL A 267 9.61 -13.98 22.27
C VAL A 267 9.22 -14.91 23.41
N LYS A 268 9.92 -16.04 23.54
CA LYS A 268 9.67 -17.00 24.63
C LYS A 268 9.88 -16.36 26.01
N ASP A 269 10.98 -15.63 26.18
CA ASP A 269 11.32 -15.00 27.46
C ASP A 269 10.35 -13.88 27.81
N GLU A 270 9.91 -13.08 26.84
CA GLU A 270 8.91 -12.02 27.04
C GLU A 270 7.53 -12.61 27.36
N LYS A 271 7.10 -13.66 26.65
CA LYS A 271 5.86 -14.39 26.97
C LYS A 271 5.88 -14.92 28.40
N ALA A 272 6.99 -15.53 28.83
CA ALA A 272 7.15 -15.99 30.20
C ALA A 272 7.14 -14.82 31.21
N ARG A 273 7.76 -13.69 30.85
CA ARG A 273 7.81 -12.49 31.69
C ARG A 273 6.44 -11.87 31.92
N VAL A 274 5.56 -11.83 30.91
CA VAL A 274 4.23 -11.21 31.04
C VAL A 274 3.17 -12.13 31.62
N THR A 275 3.43 -13.43 31.69
CA THR A 275 2.51 -14.42 32.25
C THR A 275 2.32 -14.19 33.75
N ASP A 276 1.07 -14.20 34.19
CA ASP A 276 0.64 -13.97 35.58
C ASP A 276 1.11 -12.64 36.19
N GLN A 277 1.56 -11.70 35.36
CA GLN A 277 1.87 -10.33 35.78
C GLN A 277 0.62 -9.46 35.67
N PHE A 278 -0.21 -9.50 36.71
CA PHE A 278 -1.42 -8.68 36.82
C PHE A 278 -1.19 -7.45 37.71
N ILE A 279 -1.87 -6.35 37.41
CA ILE A 279 -1.85 -5.13 38.23
C ILE A 279 -2.68 -5.35 39.49
N TYR A 280 -3.84 -6.00 39.35
CA TYR A 280 -4.76 -6.31 40.42
C TYR A 280 -4.95 -7.82 40.58
N PRO A 281 -3.89 -8.59 40.91
CA PRO A 281 -3.91 -10.06 40.91
C PRO A 281 -4.94 -10.65 41.88
N ASP A 282 -5.34 -9.89 42.90
CA ASP A 282 -6.32 -10.33 43.89
C ASP A 282 -7.78 -10.05 43.51
N HIS A 283 -8.02 -9.24 42.49
CA HIS A 283 -9.37 -8.85 42.06
C HIS A 283 -10.14 -10.08 41.53
N PRO A 284 -11.42 -10.28 41.91
CA PRO A 284 -12.19 -11.46 41.51
C PRO A 284 -12.28 -11.66 39.99
N LEU A 285 -12.51 -10.58 39.23
CA LEU A 285 -12.56 -10.65 37.76
C LEU A 285 -11.20 -11.05 37.16
N VAL A 286 -10.09 -10.56 37.73
CA VAL A 286 -8.74 -10.94 37.26
C VAL A 286 -8.51 -12.43 37.50
N LYS A 287 -8.87 -12.95 38.68
CA LYS A 287 -8.77 -14.39 38.98
C LYS A 287 -9.65 -15.24 38.06
N GLN A 288 -10.86 -14.76 37.75
CA GLN A 288 -11.80 -15.43 36.85
C GLN A 288 -11.27 -15.52 35.42
N HIS A 289 -10.68 -14.43 34.91
CA HIS A 289 -10.26 -14.31 33.51
C HIS A 289 -8.74 -14.41 33.29
N ALA A 290 -7.96 -14.83 34.30
CA ALA A 290 -6.49 -14.86 34.25
C ALA A 290 -5.94 -15.60 33.02
N ALA A 291 -6.54 -16.74 32.66
CA ALA A 291 -6.07 -17.55 31.54
C ALA A 291 -6.18 -16.82 30.18
N ILE A 292 -7.32 -16.17 29.92
CA ILE A 292 -7.53 -15.43 28.66
C ILE A 292 -6.75 -14.12 28.64
N LEU A 293 -6.63 -13.43 29.79
CA LEU A 293 -5.78 -12.24 29.91
C LEU A 293 -4.29 -12.56 29.66
N ASN A 294 -3.80 -13.69 30.17
CA ASN A 294 -2.45 -14.17 29.87
C ASN A 294 -2.28 -14.43 28.36
N THR A 295 -3.29 -15.02 27.72
CA THR A 295 -3.26 -15.28 26.27
C THR A 295 -3.15 -13.98 25.48
N ILE A 296 -3.94 -12.96 25.82
CA ILE A 296 -3.88 -11.63 25.19
C ILE A 296 -2.49 -11.02 25.38
N LYS A 297 -1.99 -10.94 26.62
CA LYS A 297 -0.66 -10.37 26.93
C LYS A 297 0.47 -11.07 26.18
N GLN A 298 0.43 -12.40 26.08
CA GLN A 298 1.43 -13.19 25.38
C GLN A 298 1.41 -12.94 23.86
N ARG A 299 0.23 -12.78 23.25
CA ARG A 299 0.10 -12.48 21.82
C ARG A 299 0.53 -11.06 21.50
N MET A 300 0.14 -10.08 22.32
CA MET A 300 0.63 -8.70 22.18
C MET A 300 2.15 -8.58 22.32
N ALA A 301 2.75 -9.34 23.25
CA ALA A 301 4.20 -9.40 23.39
C ALA A 301 4.88 -9.96 22.13
N GLU A 302 4.26 -10.93 21.48
CA GLU A 302 4.73 -11.51 20.23
C GLU A 302 4.64 -10.52 19.07
N ILE A 303 3.48 -9.89 18.86
CA ILE A 303 3.28 -8.84 17.85
C ILE A 303 4.35 -7.76 18.00
N ARG A 304 4.53 -7.22 19.22
CA ARG A 304 5.54 -6.18 19.47
C ARG A 304 6.93 -6.63 19.04
N LEU A 305 7.36 -7.83 19.42
CA LEU A 305 8.68 -8.33 19.10
C LEU A 305 8.84 -8.68 17.63
N GLU A 306 7.78 -9.17 16.99
CA GLU A 306 7.74 -9.44 15.56
C GLU A 306 7.88 -8.15 14.75
N THR A 307 7.08 -7.12 15.05
CA THR A 307 7.18 -5.80 14.41
C THR A 307 8.59 -5.22 14.56
N ILE A 308 9.16 -5.26 15.78
CA ILE A 308 10.53 -4.80 16.02
C ILE A 308 11.54 -5.59 15.18
N TYR A 309 11.41 -6.93 15.14
CA TYR A 309 12.32 -7.80 14.40
C TYR A 309 12.25 -7.54 12.89
N HIS A 310 11.05 -7.43 12.31
CA HIS A 310 10.84 -7.16 10.89
C HIS A 310 11.42 -5.79 10.49
N LYS A 311 11.06 -4.73 11.22
CA LYS A 311 11.61 -3.39 10.95
C LYS A 311 13.12 -3.34 11.05
N GLN A 312 13.73 -4.07 12.01
CA GLN A 312 15.18 -4.19 12.08
C GLN A 312 15.80 -4.92 10.88
N GLN A 313 15.12 -5.92 10.30
CA GLN A 313 15.59 -6.59 9.08
C GLN A 313 15.51 -5.66 7.86
N GLU A 314 14.52 -4.76 7.84
CA GLU A 314 14.27 -3.80 6.77
C GLU A 314 15.04 -2.48 6.96
N ASN A 315 15.82 -2.37 8.06
CA ASN A 315 16.56 -1.17 8.45
C ASN A 315 15.65 0.05 8.63
N GLU A 316 14.43 -0.19 9.13
CA GLU A 316 13.43 0.81 9.45
C GLU A 316 13.45 1.15 10.94
N THR A 317 12.94 2.35 11.26
CA THR A 317 12.75 2.77 12.65
C THR A 317 11.39 2.27 13.14
N VAL A 318 11.36 1.70 14.34
CA VAL A 318 10.12 1.38 15.04
C VAL A 318 9.51 2.68 15.55
N THR A 319 8.33 3.00 15.05
CA THR A 319 7.60 4.25 15.36
C THR A 319 6.26 3.98 16.03
N GLU A 320 5.87 2.70 16.05
CA GLU A 320 4.67 2.17 16.69
C GLU A 320 4.67 2.42 18.19
N ASP A 321 3.53 2.86 18.72
CA ASP A 321 3.28 2.89 20.15
C ASP A 321 2.60 1.58 20.57
N PHE A 322 3.27 0.85 21.45
CA PHE A 322 2.78 -0.41 21.99
C PHE A 322 2.18 -0.24 23.39
N GLU A 323 2.22 0.97 23.95
CA GLU A 323 1.68 1.24 25.28
C GLU A 323 0.17 1.50 25.21
N LEU A 324 -0.59 0.63 25.86
CA LEU A 324 -2.03 0.85 26.07
C LEU A 324 -2.29 1.65 27.34
N ARG A 325 -3.32 2.50 27.29
CA ARG A 325 -3.76 3.24 28.47
C ARG A 325 -4.57 2.33 29.40
N LYS A 326 -3.97 1.99 30.53
CA LYS A 326 -4.66 1.22 31.57
C LYS A 326 -5.45 2.14 32.48
N TRP A 327 -6.58 1.63 32.94
CA TRP A 327 -7.51 2.35 33.80
C TRP A 327 -7.43 1.80 35.23
N SER A 328 -7.34 2.70 36.21
CA SER A 328 -7.35 2.31 37.61
C SER A 328 -8.75 1.88 38.06
N LEU A 329 -8.82 1.07 39.12
CA LEU A 329 -10.09 0.68 39.73
C LEU A 329 -10.90 1.92 40.16
N ASP A 330 -10.23 2.92 40.74
CA ASP A 330 -10.89 4.15 41.20
C ASP A 330 -11.50 4.94 40.04
N GLU A 331 -10.83 5.00 38.88
CA GLU A 331 -11.37 5.67 37.68
C GLU A 331 -12.59 4.94 37.13
N LEU A 332 -12.53 3.61 37.03
CA LEU A 332 -13.63 2.79 36.52
C LEU A 332 -14.84 2.82 37.47
N ASP A 333 -14.61 2.70 38.77
CA ASP A 333 -15.67 2.78 39.79
C ASP A 333 -16.30 4.19 39.83
N ALA A 334 -15.49 5.25 39.69
CA ALA A 334 -16.00 6.61 39.61
C ALA A 334 -16.87 6.82 38.36
N PHE A 335 -16.47 6.25 37.22
CA PHE A 335 -17.25 6.30 35.98
C PHE A 335 -18.59 5.58 36.13
N GLU A 336 -18.59 4.36 36.67
CA GLU A 336 -19.82 3.58 36.92
C GLU A 336 -20.78 4.31 37.88
N VAL A 337 -20.26 4.88 38.96
CA VAL A 337 -21.06 5.66 39.94
C VAL A 337 -21.62 6.93 39.31
N THR A 338 -20.81 7.66 38.54
CA THR A 338 -21.21 8.94 37.91
C THR A 338 -22.32 8.71 36.90
N ASN A 339 -22.20 7.65 36.11
CA ASN A 339 -23.13 7.37 35.02
C ASN A 339 -24.30 6.47 35.44
N GLY A 340 -24.23 5.82 36.60
CA GLY A 340 -25.33 5.03 37.16
C GLY A 340 -25.54 3.68 36.46
N PHE A 341 -24.48 3.07 35.92
CA PHE A 341 -24.50 1.72 35.36
C PHE A 341 -23.18 0.98 35.65
N VAL A 342 -23.17 -0.34 35.48
CA VAL A 342 -21.99 -1.18 35.69
C VAL A 342 -21.45 -1.62 34.33
N LEU A 343 -20.14 -1.50 34.13
CA LEU A 343 -19.49 -1.96 32.90
C LEU A 343 -19.54 -3.49 32.84
N PRO A 344 -19.62 -4.09 31.63
CA PRO A 344 -19.46 -5.53 31.46
C PRO A 344 -18.15 -6.00 32.09
N GLY A 345 -18.20 -7.07 32.89
CA GLY A 345 -17.06 -7.48 33.72
C GLY A 345 -15.78 -7.79 32.90
N GLU A 346 -15.95 -8.37 31.72
CA GLU A 346 -14.85 -8.67 30.79
C GLU A 346 -14.20 -7.41 30.20
N TYR A 347 -14.99 -6.39 29.88
CA TYR A 347 -14.49 -5.10 29.41
C TYR A 347 -13.80 -4.32 30.53
N LYS A 348 -14.39 -4.31 31.73
CA LYS A 348 -13.78 -3.70 32.92
C LYS A 348 -12.39 -4.29 33.21
N VAL A 349 -12.26 -5.62 33.23
CA VAL A 349 -10.96 -6.26 33.50
C VAL A 349 -9.97 -6.09 32.35
N TYR A 350 -10.42 -5.99 31.10
CA TYR A 350 -9.56 -5.64 29.97
C TYR A 350 -8.93 -4.25 30.14
N LEU A 351 -9.74 -3.23 30.46
CA LEU A 351 -9.24 -1.86 30.67
C LEU A 351 -8.26 -1.77 31.85
N MET A 352 -8.47 -2.58 32.89
CA MET A 352 -7.57 -2.65 34.05
C MET A 352 -6.22 -3.29 33.72
N GLU A 353 -6.23 -4.43 33.02
CA GLU A 353 -5.06 -5.31 32.90
C GLU A 353 -4.32 -5.20 31.57
N ILE A 354 -5.05 -4.90 30.50
CA ILE A 354 -4.55 -4.75 29.13
C ILE A 354 -4.46 -3.25 28.79
N GLY A 355 -5.59 -2.55 28.79
CA GLY A 355 -5.72 -1.11 28.52
C GLY A 355 -6.47 -0.79 27.22
N SER A 356 -6.93 0.45 27.09
CA SER A 356 -7.54 0.98 25.86
C SER A 356 -6.49 1.49 24.87
N GLY A 357 -6.89 1.63 23.61
CA GLY A 357 -6.01 1.99 22.50
C GLY A 357 -5.57 0.77 21.70
N GLY A 358 -4.48 0.91 20.95
CA GLY A 358 -3.74 -0.24 20.40
C GLY A 358 -3.98 -0.56 18.95
N ASP A 359 -4.10 0.45 18.09
CA ASP A 359 -4.13 0.33 16.63
C ASP A 359 -3.00 -0.55 16.04
N VAL A 360 -1.90 -0.77 16.77
CA VAL A 360 -0.81 -1.68 16.36
C VAL A 360 -1.15 -3.17 16.62
N TYR A 361 -2.07 -3.45 17.54
CA TYR A 361 -2.47 -4.81 17.90
C TYR A 361 -3.70 -5.31 17.13
N PHE A 362 -4.41 -4.38 16.51
CA PHE A 362 -5.62 -4.57 15.75
C PHE A 362 -5.40 -4.03 14.33
N GLN A 363 -6.23 -4.36 13.37
CA GLN A 363 -5.90 -4.05 11.98
C GLN A 363 -6.27 -2.62 11.57
N MET A 364 -7.39 -2.10 12.07
CA MET A 364 -7.90 -0.79 11.65
C MET A 364 -8.28 0.14 12.79
N ASP A 365 -8.77 -0.40 13.92
CA ASP A 365 -9.25 0.41 15.04
C ASP A 365 -8.69 -0.03 16.38
N GLU A 366 -8.83 0.86 17.37
CA GLU A 366 -8.46 0.59 18.75
C GLU A 366 -9.66 0.23 19.62
N VAL A 367 -9.41 -0.48 20.72
CA VAL A 367 -10.45 -0.70 21.74
C VAL A 367 -10.58 0.60 22.56
N PRO A 368 -11.75 1.28 22.54
CA PRO A 368 -11.95 2.54 23.23
C PRO A 368 -11.85 2.40 24.75
N GLY A 369 -11.45 3.48 25.42
CA GLY A 369 -11.53 3.63 26.87
C GLY A 369 -12.84 4.30 27.30
N ILE A 370 -13.06 4.41 28.61
CA ILE A 370 -14.28 5.03 29.17
C ILE A 370 -14.41 6.53 28.85
N ASP A 371 -13.35 7.20 28.41
CA ASP A 371 -13.37 8.61 27.99
C ASP A 371 -13.75 8.82 26.52
N ALA A 372 -13.92 7.75 25.75
CA ALA A 372 -14.39 7.81 24.38
C ALA A 372 -15.92 7.97 24.28
N TYR A 373 -16.66 7.74 25.38
CA TYR A 373 -18.12 7.73 25.40
C TYR A 373 -18.69 9.04 25.91
N ASP A 374 -19.56 9.65 25.11
CA ASP A 374 -20.32 10.84 25.49
C ASP A 374 -21.64 10.47 26.18
N ASP A 375 -22.38 11.49 26.62
CA ASP A 375 -23.65 11.31 27.34
C ASP A 375 -24.71 10.55 26.51
N GLU A 376 -24.70 10.68 25.18
CA GLU A 376 -25.65 10.01 24.29
C GLU A 376 -25.39 8.51 24.24
N VAL A 377 -24.13 8.11 24.01
CA VAL A 377 -23.71 6.71 24.05
C VAL A 377 -23.94 6.10 25.44
N ILE A 378 -23.64 6.86 26.50
CA ILE A 378 -23.86 6.42 27.87
C ILE A 378 -25.34 6.17 28.17
N ASP A 379 -26.23 7.05 27.72
CA ASP A 379 -27.68 6.88 27.90
C ASP A 379 -28.23 5.72 27.06
N GLN A 380 -27.64 5.45 25.90
CA GLN A 380 -27.96 4.29 25.09
C GLN A 380 -27.54 2.97 25.76
N ILE A 381 -26.32 2.87 26.31
CA ILE A 381 -25.81 1.68 27.02
C ILE A 381 -26.72 1.30 28.21
N LYS A 382 -27.35 2.27 28.87
CA LYS A 382 -28.25 2.04 30.02
C LYS A 382 -29.58 1.40 29.63
N ARG A 383 -29.98 1.53 28.35
CA ARG A 383 -31.25 0.98 27.88
C ARG A 383 -31.14 -0.54 27.76
N PRO A 384 -32.25 -1.28 27.92
CA PRO A 384 -32.24 -2.73 27.76
C PRO A 384 -31.93 -3.12 26.31
N PHE A 385 -30.99 -4.05 26.11
CA PHE A 385 -30.76 -4.64 24.80
C PHE A 385 -32.06 -5.30 24.28
N PRO A 386 -32.58 -4.90 23.10
CA PRO A 386 -33.95 -5.23 22.73
C PRO A 386 -34.10 -6.61 22.09
N ILE A 387 -33.01 -7.22 21.61
CA ILE A 387 -33.04 -8.50 20.90
C ILE A 387 -32.91 -9.65 21.91
N THR A 388 -33.74 -10.67 21.72
CA THR A 388 -33.77 -11.91 22.54
C THR A 388 -33.55 -13.12 21.66
N SER A 389 -33.33 -14.30 22.24
CA SER A 389 -33.18 -15.56 21.47
C SER A 389 -34.38 -15.91 20.60
N ALA A 390 -35.57 -15.37 20.92
CA ALA A 390 -36.77 -15.53 20.11
C ALA A 390 -36.79 -14.65 18.84
N LYS A 391 -35.87 -13.69 18.71
CA LYS A 391 -35.78 -12.69 17.64
C LYS A 391 -34.57 -12.87 16.73
N ILE A 392 -33.71 -13.85 17.01
CA ILE A 392 -32.61 -14.25 16.14
C ILE A 392 -32.97 -15.52 15.40
N HIS A 393 -32.60 -15.58 14.13
CA HIS A 393 -32.95 -16.67 13.22
C HIS A 393 -31.74 -17.12 12.43
N ASP A 394 -31.77 -18.36 11.93
CA ASP A 394 -30.74 -18.89 11.04
C ASP A 394 -30.79 -18.12 9.71
N VAL A 395 -29.78 -17.30 9.46
CA VAL A 395 -29.60 -16.52 8.21
C VAL A 395 -28.75 -17.31 7.19
N GLY A 396 -28.54 -18.60 7.44
CA GLY A 396 -27.87 -19.58 6.61
C GLY A 396 -26.54 -20.04 7.21
N ASP A 397 -26.16 -21.28 6.85
CA ASP A 397 -25.02 -22.01 7.39
C ASP A 397 -25.00 -22.14 8.93
N GLY A 398 -26.14 -21.97 9.60
CA GLY A 398 -26.28 -22.09 11.05
C GLY A 398 -25.95 -20.82 11.82
N VAL A 399 -25.75 -19.70 11.13
CA VAL A 399 -25.51 -18.39 11.75
C VAL A 399 -26.84 -17.83 12.26
N MET A 400 -26.90 -17.52 13.55
CA MET A 400 -28.07 -16.91 14.18
C MET A 400 -27.90 -15.40 14.27
N ALA A 401 -28.72 -14.62 13.56
CA ALA A 401 -28.65 -13.16 13.55
C ALA A 401 -30.05 -12.51 13.61
N TRP A 402 -30.07 -11.21 13.89
CA TRP A 402 -31.25 -10.37 13.80
C TRP A 402 -31.22 -9.60 12.47
N VAL A 403 -32.37 -9.55 11.78
CA VAL A 403 -32.52 -8.94 10.46
C VAL A 403 -33.37 -7.69 10.56
N TYR A 404 -33.05 -6.66 9.78
CA TYR A 404 -33.87 -5.46 9.66
C TYR A 404 -35.27 -5.83 9.14
N PRO A 405 -36.36 -5.51 9.87
CA PRO A 405 -37.72 -5.91 9.48
C PRO A 405 -38.20 -5.35 8.14
N ASP A 406 -37.58 -4.28 7.66
CA ASP A 406 -37.86 -3.58 6.41
C ASP A 406 -36.91 -3.98 5.25
N ASP A 407 -36.07 -5.00 5.44
CA ASP A 407 -35.18 -5.51 4.40
C ASP A 407 -35.94 -6.37 3.38
N GLU A 408 -36.07 -5.86 2.15
CA GLU A 408 -36.78 -6.52 1.05
C GLU A 408 -36.10 -7.83 0.59
N GLU A 409 -34.77 -7.98 0.75
CA GLU A 409 -34.05 -9.19 0.33
C GLU A 409 -34.33 -10.36 1.27
N TRP A 410 -34.44 -10.08 2.57
CA TRP A 410 -34.73 -11.10 3.58
C TRP A 410 -36.22 -11.44 3.69
N GLU A 411 -37.13 -10.56 3.26
CA GLU A 411 -38.58 -10.85 3.21
C GLU A 411 -38.89 -12.10 2.36
N ASP A 412 -38.16 -12.29 1.25
CA ASP A 412 -38.30 -13.47 0.38
C ASP A 412 -37.76 -14.76 1.02
N THR A 413 -36.92 -14.65 2.05
CA THR A 413 -36.25 -15.78 2.72
C THR A 413 -37.06 -16.32 3.90
N PHE A 414 -37.77 -15.46 4.63
CA PHE A 414 -38.53 -15.85 5.82
C PHE A 414 -40.04 -15.92 5.55
N ASP A 415 -40.63 -17.12 5.66
CA ASP A 415 -42.09 -17.30 5.61
C ASP A 415 -42.75 -16.70 6.86
N GLY A 416 -43.16 -15.43 6.84
CA GLY A 416 -43.82 -14.81 7.98
C GLY A 416 -43.95 -13.28 7.91
N ASN A 417 -44.50 -12.71 8.98
CA ASN A 417 -44.50 -11.25 9.16
C ASN A 417 -43.14 -10.86 9.76
N MET A 418 -42.30 -10.17 8.98
CA MET A 418 -40.97 -9.70 9.39
C MET A 418 -41.03 -8.89 10.69
N GLU A 419 -42.03 -8.03 10.86
CA GLU A 419 -42.22 -7.26 12.10
C GLU A 419 -42.52 -8.17 13.32
N ALA A 420 -43.24 -9.27 13.12
CA ALA A 420 -43.47 -10.22 14.20
C ALA A 420 -42.20 -11.00 14.56
N LEU A 421 -41.39 -11.36 13.55
CA LEU A 421 -40.16 -12.13 13.69
C LEU A 421 -39.01 -11.30 14.26
N PHE A 422 -38.81 -10.09 13.75
CA PHE A 422 -37.64 -9.26 14.02
C PHE A 422 -37.98 -7.89 14.64
N GLY A 423 -39.24 -7.45 14.59
CA GLY A 423 -39.63 -6.14 15.13
C GLY A 423 -39.19 -5.95 16.59
N LEU A 424 -38.67 -4.75 16.87
CA LEU A 424 -38.19 -4.32 18.17
C LEU A 424 -39.34 -3.78 19.04
N PRO A 425 -39.18 -3.71 20.37
CA PRO A 425 -40.14 -3.03 21.24
C PRO A 425 -40.33 -1.55 20.84
N ASP A 426 -41.51 -0.98 21.12
CA ASP A 426 -41.80 0.43 20.84
C ASP A 426 -40.74 1.37 21.45
N ASN A 427 -40.14 2.22 20.61
CA ASN A 427 -39.07 3.19 20.93
C ASN A 427 -37.71 2.58 21.31
N ALA A 428 -37.50 1.28 21.07
CA ALA A 428 -36.17 0.68 21.18
C ALA A 428 -35.37 0.92 19.90
N GLU A 429 -34.09 1.18 20.05
CA GLU A 429 -33.11 1.21 18.96
C GLU A 429 -32.27 -0.06 19.01
N ILE A 430 -31.79 -0.53 17.85
CA ILE A 430 -31.04 -1.80 17.74
C ILE A 430 -29.75 -1.80 18.59
N THR A 431 -29.17 -0.62 18.78
CA THR A 431 -27.94 -0.37 19.55
C THR A 431 -28.21 0.01 21.01
N ASP A 432 -29.48 0.04 21.46
CA ASP A 432 -29.79 0.18 22.89
C ASP A 432 -29.12 -0.95 23.69
N GLY A 433 -28.45 -0.64 24.80
CA GLY A 433 -27.74 -1.64 25.59
C GLY A 433 -26.45 -2.17 24.97
N CYS A 434 -25.97 -1.56 23.88
CA CYS A 434 -24.68 -1.87 23.25
C CYS A 434 -23.61 -0.85 23.63
N LEU A 435 -22.38 -1.32 23.81
CA LEU A 435 -21.18 -0.51 24.00
C LEU A 435 -20.32 -0.61 22.73
N PRO A 436 -20.11 0.47 21.96
CA PRO A 436 -19.32 0.41 20.73
C PRO A 436 -17.83 0.19 21.08
N ILE A 437 -17.18 -0.73 20.35
CA ILE A 437 -15.79 -1.15 20.63
C ILE A 437 -14.83 -0.97 19.43
N GLY A 438 -15.30 -0.51 18.27
CA GLY A 438 -14.48 -0.23 17.08
C GLY A 438 -15.16 -0.70 15.80
N TYR A 439 -14.42 -0.71 14.67
CA TYR A 439 -14.88 -1.26 13.41
C TYR A 439 -13.99 -2.41 12.94
N SER A 440 -14.59 -3.52 12.54
CA SER A 440 -13.86 -4.54 11.77
C SER A 440 -13.57 -4.00 10.37
N TRP A 441 -12.30 -4.02 9.97
CA TRP A 441 -11.82 -3.54 8.67
C TRP A 441 -12.21 -2.08 8.33
N GLY A 442 -12.53 -1.26 9.34
CA GLY A 442 -13.04 0.10 9.13
C GLY A 442 -14.41 0.15 8.44
N GLN A 443 -15.16 -0.95 8.45
CA GLN A 443 -16.41 -1.12 7.72
C GLN A 443 -17.58 -1.58 8.57
N ASN A 444 -17.40 -2.61 9.42
CA ASN A 444 -18.48 -3.18 10.21
C ASN A 444 -18.38 -2.70 11.66
N GLU A 445 -19.42 -2.07 12.18
CA GLU A 445 -19.43 -1.59 13.57
C GLU A 445 -19.49 -2.77 14.54
N LEU A 446 -18.58 -2.80 15.51
CA LEU A 446 -18.53 -3.81 16.54
C LEU A 446 -19.07 -3.27 17.85
N PHE A 447 -19.95 -4.06 18.47
CA PHE A 447 -20.65 -3.75 19.70
C PHE A 447 -20.46 -4.83 20.73
N LEU A 448 -20.11 -4.45 21.96
CA LEU A 448 -20.22 -5.30 23.13
C LEU A 448 -21.63 -5.16 23.71
N ILE A 449 -22.37 -6.27 23.80
CA ILE A 449 -23.69 -6.26 24.43
C ILE A 449 -23.51 -6.06 25.94
N ALA A 450 -23.98 -4.93 26.47
CA ALA A 450 -23.69 -4.51 27.84
C ALA A 450 -24.71 -5.01 28.86
N ASN A 451 -25.91 -5.40 28.43
CA ASN A 451 -26.96 -5.95 29.27
C ASN A 451 -27.93 -6.84 28.47
N GLY A 452 -28.85 -7.52 29.15
CA GLY A 452 -29.86 -8.37 28.51
C GLY A 452 -29.42 -9.83 28.32
N GLU A 453 -30.10 -10.56 27.44
CA GLU A 453 -29.91 -12.01 27.27
C GLU A 453 -28.51 -12.38 26.75
N PHE A 454 -27.90 -11.48 25.96
CA PHE A 454 -26.63 -11.73 25.29
C PHE A 454 -25.47 -10.92 25.88
N GLU A 455 -25.61 -10.46 27.12
CA GLU A 455 -24.59 -9.68 27.83
C GLU A 455 -23.19 -10.34 27.71
N GLY A 456 -22.21 -9.52 27.33
CA GLY A 456 -20.81 -9.89 27.17
C GLY A 456 -20.43 -10.44 25.79
N GLU A 457 -21.37 -10.71 24.89
CA GLU A 457 -21.07 -11.10 23.50
C GLU A 457 -20.64 -9.89 22.67
N VAL A 458 -19.80 -10.13 21.66
CA VAL A 458 -19.48 -9.13 20.63
C VAL A 458 -20.34 -9.37 19.39
N TRP A 459 -20.99 -8.31 18.93
CA TRP A 459 -21.90 -8.28 17.79
C TRP A 459 -21.40 -7.29 16.74
N SER A 460 -21.77 -7.52 15.49
CA SER A 460 -21.35 -6.77 14.31
C SER A 460 -22.58 -6.24 13.58
N ASP A 461 -22.59 -4.95 13.22
CA ASP A 461 -23.54 -4.39 12.25
C ASP A 461 -22.88 -4.37 10.87
N THR A 462 -23.29 -5.28 10.00
CA THR A 462 -22.62 -5.51 8.72
C THR A 462 -23.31 -4.71 7.62
N LEU A 463 -22.69 -3.60 7.21
CA LEU A 463 -23.32 -2.63 6.31
C LEU A 463 -23.50 -3.09 4.86
N GLN A 464 -22.91 -4.23 4.43
CA GLN A 464 -23.12 -4.79 3.08
C GLN A 464 -22.38 -6.13 2.80
N TYR A 465 -21.30 -6.48 3.52
CA TYR A 465 -20.40 -7.59 3.12
C TYR A 465 -19.74 -8.41 4.25
N GLY A 466 -20.23 -8.36 5.50
CA GLY A 466 -19.70 -9.22 6.57
C GLY A 466 -20.07 -10.68 6.32
N ALA A 467 -19.06 -11.56 6.14
CA ALA A 467 -19.25 -12.94 5.71
C ALA A 467 -20.06 -13.79 6.71
N GLU A 468 -20.10 -13.37 7.97
CA GLU A 468 -20.61 -14.17 9.08
C GLU A 468 -22.04 -13.78 9.44
N ALA A 469 -22.33 -12.48 9.64
CA ALA A 469 -23.70 -12.02 9.86
C ALA A 469 -24.48 -11.74 8.56
N ARG A 470 -23.87 -11.88 7.38
CA ARG A 470 -24.53 -11.81 6.05
C ARG A 470 -25.35 -10.53 5.79
N GLY A 471 -24.86 -9.36 6.21
CA GLY A 471 -25.59 -8.10 6.06
C GLY A 471 -26.65 -7.88 7.15
N CYS A 472 -26.59 -8.64 8.25
CA CYS A 472 -27.50 -8.56 9.38
C CYS A 472 -26.75 -8.04 10.63
N PHE A 473 -27.51 -7.76 11.70
CA PHE A 473 -26.97 -7.47 13.02
C PHE A 473 -26.91 -8.77 13.83
N GLY A 474 -25.71 -9.24 14.14
CA GLY A 474 -25.54 -10.56 14.75
C GLY A 474 -24.25 -10.68 15.55
N ALA A 475 -24.03 -11.82 16.18
CA ALA A 475 -22.75 -12.08 16.83
C ALA A 475 -21.61 -11.96 15.82
N ALA A 476 -20.53 -11.26 16.19
CA ALA A 476 -19.34 -11.07 15.37
C ALA A 476 -18.48 -12.34 15.24
N SER A 477 -19.06 -13.51 15.55
CA SER A 477 -18.44 -14.82 15.49
C SER A 477 -19.51 -15.91 15.53
N GLU A 478 -19.35 -16.98 14.75
CA GLU A 478 -20.26 -18.14 14.79
C GLU A 478 -20.32 -18.77 16.20
N LYS A 479 -19.21 -18.71 16.92
CA LYS A 479 -19.08 -19.22 18.29
C LYS A 479 -19.66 -18.29 19.35
N ARG A 480 -20.12 -17.09 18.95
CA ARG A 480 -20.68 -16.07 19.85
C ARG A 480 -19.74 -15.76 21.00
N LEU A 481 -18.50 -15.46 20.65
CA LEU A 481 -17.42 -15.22 21.59
C LEU A 481 -17.77 -14.10 22.56
N LYS A 482 -17.37 -14.28 23.82
CA LYS A 482 -17.39 -13.21 24.81
C LYS A 482 -16.22 -12.26 24.56
N PHE A 483 -16.34 -11.03 25.08
CA PHE A 483 -15.41 -9.94 24.82
C PHE A 483 -13.92 -10.32 24.89
N LEU A 484 -13.44 -10.95 25.98
CA LEU A 484 -12.02 -11.28 26.10
C LEU A 484 -11.57 -12.38 25.12
N GLU A 485 -12.46 -13.34 24.83
CA GLU A 485 -12.17 -14.39 23.83
C GLU A 485 -12.10 -13.80 22.43
N PHE A 486 -13.01 -12.87 22.12
CA PHE A 486 -13.02 -12.11 20.88
C PHE A 486 -11.77 -11.25 20.71
N ILE A 487 -11.37 -10.49 21.73
CA ILE A 487 -10.12 -9.71 21.71
C ILE A 487 -8.91 -10.63 21.53
N ALA A 488 -8.86 -11.77 22.24
CA ALA A 488 -7.78 -12.72 22.05
C ALA A 488 -7.73 -13.23 20.59
N GLY A 489 -8.89 -13.52 20.00
CA GLY A 489 -9.02 -13.90 18.59
C GLY A 489 -8.55 -12.80 17.63
N SER A 490 -8.93 -11.54 17.87
CA SER A 490 -8.52 -10.39 17.06
C SER A 490 -7.00 -10.22 17.06
N VAL A 491 -6.37 -10.22 18.25
CA VAL A 491 -4.90 -10.16 18.37
C VAL A 491 -4.23 -11.38 17.71
N HIS A 492 -4.88 -12.55 17.71
CA HIS A 492 -4.36 -13.70 17.00
C HIS A 492 -4.41 -13.54 15.49
N ALA A 493 -5.51 -12.99 14.96
CA ALA A 493 -5.67 -12.71 13.54
C ALA A 493 -4.60 -11.71 13.04
N THR A 494 -4.28 -10.69 13.84
CA THR A 494 -3.15 -9.78 13.56
C THR A 494 -1.82 -10.51 13.46
N LEU A 495 -1.59 -11.53 14.31
CA LEU A 495 -0.34 -12.29 14.35
C LEU A 495 -0.16 -13.24 13.17
N VAL A 496 -1.18 -14.04 12.83
CA VAL A 496 -1.06 -15.08 11.79
C VAL A 496 -1.55 -14.62 10.41
N GLY A 497 -2.17 -13.44 10.34
CA GLY A 497 -2.87 -12.97 9.17
C GLY A 497 -4.30 -13.53 9.08
N TYR A 498 -5.24 -12.70 8.63
CA TYR A 498 -6.66 -13.02 8.57
C TYR A 498 -6.98 -14.29 7.75
N ASP A 499 -6.27 -14.49 6.63
CA ASP A 499 -6.46 -15.68 5.77
C ASP A 499 -6.08 -16.99 6.47
N GLU A 500 -5.17 -16.95 7.43
CA GLU A 500 -4.73 -18.10 8.22
C GLU A 500 -5.42 -18.19 9.59
N ALA A 501 -6.02 -17.09 10.05
CA ALA A 501 -6.80 -17.03 11.27
C ALA A 501 -8.06 -17.92 11.14
N PRO A 502 -8.60 -18.44 12.27
CA PRO A 502 -9.90 -19.07 12.25
C PRO A 502 -10.93 -18.11 11.66
N LYS A 503 -11.70 -18.58 10.68
CA LYS A 503 -12.82 -17.84 10.04
C LYS A 503 -14.07 -17.85 10.92
N ASP A 504 -13.85 -17.75 12.22
CA ASP A 504 -14.89 -17.87 13.22
C ASP A 504 -15.33 -16.49 13.69
N GLY A 505 -14.94 -15.38 13.04
CA GLY A 505 -15.14 -14.02 13.55
C GLY A 505 -14.78 -12.86 12.61
N ASP A 506 -15.56 -11.77 12.69
CA ASP A 506 -15.22 -10.41 12.25
C ASP A 506 -14.17 -9.86 13.22
N TRP A 507 -12.93 -9.59 12.78
CA TRP A 507 -11.84 -9.16 13.68
C TRP A 507 -11.57 -7.64 13.57
N LEU A 508 -11.22 -6.98 14.70
CA LEU A 508 -10.84 -5.55 14.79
C LEU A 508 -9.56 -5.19 14.02
#